data_AF-A0A0F8ZCQ6-F1
#
_entry.id   AF-A0A0F8ZCQ6-F1
#
_cell.length_a   1.000
_cell.length_b   1.000
_cell.length_c   1.000
_cell.angle_alpha   90.00
_cell.angle_beta   90.00
_cell.angle_gamma   90.00
#
_symmetry.space_group_name_H-M   'P 1'
#
loop_
_entity.id
_entity.type
_entity.pdbx_description
1 polymer ?
#
loop_
_entity_poly.entity_id
_entity_poly.type
_entity_poly.pdbx_seq_one_letter_code
_entity_poly.pdbx_strand_id
1 'polypeptide(L)'
;YLAAESTLVENAVNVRFKHVKFKLFKQFLNEGLVPCCDVILNGVIYADMSSGEKIFTGLDIVNILSMHYGFSLPLFIDHIESVTLPLETHMQTIGLKAVDDEKLTVTLEN
;
A
#
# COMPACT_ATOMS: atom_id res chain seq x y z
N TYR A 1 13.47 -6.57 26.40
CA TYR A 1 12.63 -5.37 26.52
C TYR A 1 12.32 -4.77 25.15
N LEU A 2 13.31 -4.19 24.45
CA LEU A 2 13.12 -3.60 23.11
C LEU A 2 12.42 -4.51 22.09
N ALA A 3 12.81 -5.79 22.01
CA ALA A 3 12.19 -6.73 21.06
C ALA A 3 10.70 -6.97 21.33
N ALA A 4 10.32 -7.17 22.60
CA ALA A 4 8.93 -7.40 22.97
C ALA A 4 8.05 -6.16 22.72
N GLU A 5 8.55 -4.98 23.07
CA GLU A 5 7.88 -3.71 22.79
C GLU A 5 7.69 -3.47 21.29
N SER A 6 8.73 -3.78 20.50
CA SER A 6 8.69 -3.66 19.03
C SER A 6 7.65 -4.59 18.40
N THR A 7 7.54 -5.83 18.89
CA THR A 7 6.49 -6.76 18.48
C THR A 7 5.08 -6.24 18.84
N LEU A 8 4.92 -5.60 20.01
CA LEU A 8 3.63 -5.03 20.40
C LEU A 8 3.22 -3.88 19.47
N VAL A 9 4.15 -2.99 19.11
CA VAL A 9 3.88 -1.90 18.15
C VAL A 9 3.53 -2.45 16.79
N GLU A 10 4.31 -3.41 16.28
CA GLU A 10 4.05 -4.04 14.98
C GLU A 10 2.69 -4.76 14.94
N ASN A 11 2.33 -5.49 16.00
CA ASN A 11 1.02 -6.14 16.11
C ASN A 11 -0.12 -5.12 16.17
N ALA A 12 0.05 -4.03 16.92
CA ALA A 12 -0.96 -2.98 17.01
C ALA A 12 -1.20 -2.32 15.64
N VAL A 13 -0.15 -2.11 14.86
CA VAL A 13 -0.26 -1.60 13.47
C VAL A 13 -0.98 -2.63 12.61
N ASN A 14 -0.52 -3.89 12.59
CA ASN A 14 -1.01 -4.92 11.69
C ASN A 14 -2.48 -5.31 11.91
N VAL A 15 -3.03 -5.17 13.13
CA VAL A 15 -4.47 -5.38 13.38
C VAL A 15 -5.37 -4.43 12.57
N ARG A 16 -4.85 -3.29 12.12
CA ARG A 16 -5.62 -2.31 11.34
C ARG A 16 -5.65 -2.62 9.84
N PHE A 17 -4.72 -3.42 9.32
CA PHE A 17 -4.60 -3.68 7.89
C PHE A 17 -5.15 -5.05 7.54
N LYS A 18 -5.94 -5.11 6.47
CA LYS A 18 -6.61 -6.34 6.04
C LYS A 18 -5.75 -7.18 5.09
N HIS A 19 -5.08 -6.54 4.15
CA HIS A 19 -4.35 -7.24 3.08
C HIS A 19 -2.84 -7.21 3.28
N VAL A 20 -2.30 -6.09 3.75
CA VAL A 20 -0.86 -5.90 3.94
C VAL A 20 -0.42 -6.13 5.38
N LYS A 21 0.86 -6.48 5.56
CA LYS A 21 1.54 -6.49 6.86
C LYS A 21 2.73 -5.55 6.84
N PHE A 22 2.89 -4.79 7.91
CA PHE A 22 4.06 -3.99 8.18
C PHE A 22 5.05 -4.81 9.01
N LYS A 23 6.30 -4.83 8.55
CA LYS A 23 7.45 -5.18 9.36
C LYS A 23 8.19 -3.89 9.71
N LEU A 24 8.11 -3.52 10.98
CA LEU A 24 8.68 -2.27 11.50
C LEU A 24 10.08 -2.47 12.06
N PHE A 25 10.49 -3.72 12.30
CA PHE A 25 11.81 -4.03 12.82
C PHE A 25 12.39 -5.31 12.19
N LYS A 26 13.69 -5.31 11.91
CA LYS A 26 14.47 -6.49 11.52
C LYS A 26 15.37 -6.90 12.66
N GLN A 27 15.40 -8.20 12.98
CA GLN A 27 16.37 -8.75 13.89
C GLN A 27 17.51 -9.36 13.08
N PHE A 28 18.71 -8.81 13.23
CA PHE A 28 19.93 -9.39 12.69
C PHE A 28 20.66 -10.17 13.77
N LEU A 29 21.29 -11.28 13.39
CA LEU A 29 22.04 -12.14 14.32
C LEU A 29 23.17 -11.37 15.04
N ASN A 30 23.77 -10.38 14.37
CA ASN A 30 24.97 -9.70 14.85
C ASN A 30 24.73 -8.24 15.30
N GLU A 31 23.69 -7.58 14.78
CA GLU A 31 23.47 -6.13 14.96
C GLU A 31 22.27 -5.80 15.86
N GLY A 32 21.57 -6.82 16.35
CA GLY A 32 20.38 -6.63 17.18
C GLY A 32 19.15 -6.22 16.38
N LEU A 33 18.26 -5.45 17.00
CA LEU A 33 17.00 -5.02 16.41
C LEU A 33 17.18 -3.68 15.68
N VAL A 34 16.93 -3.66 14.37
CA VAL A 34 17.08 -2.48 13.51
C VAL A 34 15.71 -2.02 13.02
N PRO A 35 15.33 -0.75 13.21
CA PRO A 35 14.10 -0.20 12.65
C PRO A 35 14.06 -0.33 11.13
N CYS A 36 12.91 -0.69 10.59
CA CYS A 36 12.60 -0.67 9.17
C CYS A 36 11.14 -0.23 8.97
N CYS A 37 10.66 -0.33 7.73
CA CYS A 37 9.24 -0.16 7.42
C CYS A 37 8.95 -0.90 6.11
N ASP A 38 9.04 -2.22 6.15
CA ASP A 38 8.77 -3.04 4.98
C ASP A 38 7.29 -3.39 4.96
N VAL A 39 6.61 -3.10 3.85
CA VAL A 39 5.25 -3.57 3.61
C VAL A 39 5.31 -4.91 2.89
N ILE A 40 4.50 -5.86 3.34
CA ILE A 40 4.45 -7.23 2.84
C ILE A 40 3.04 -7.54 2.38
N LEU A 41 2.87 -7.95 1.13
CA LEU A 41 1.62 -8.45 0.55
C LEU A 41 1.85 -9.90 0.11
N ASN A 42 1.03 -10.83 0.59
CA ASN A 42 1.11 -12.26 0.22
C ASN A 42 2.54 -12.87 0.35
N GLY A 43 3.34 -12.39 1.30
CA GLY A 43 4.71 -12.84 1.53
C GLY A 43 5.78 -12.14 0.68
N VAL A 44 5.40 -11.26 -0.26
CA VAL A 44 6.30 -10.47 -1.09
C VAL A 44 6.52 -9.10 -0.45
N ILE A 45 7.78 -8.67 -0.34
CA ILE A 45 8.11 -7.33 0.16
C ILE A 45 7.84 -6.28 -0.90
N TYR A 46 7.45 -5.07 -0.50
CA TYR A 46 7.04 -4.00 -1.41
C TYR A 46 8.06 -3.68 -2.51
N ALA A 47 9.35 -3.77 -2.19
CA ALA A 47 10.42 -3.56 -3.17
C ALA A 47 10.30 -4.49 -4.39
N ASP A 48 9.91 -5.75 -4.14
CA ASP A 48 9.88 -6.84 -5.13
C ASP A 48 8.50 -7.02 -5.79
N MET A 49 7.50 -6.26 -5.35
CA MET A 49 6.15 -6.32 -5.92
C MET A 49 6.11 -5.83 -7.38
N SER A 50 5.22 -6.44 -8.16
CA SER A 50 4.83 -5.94 -9.49
C SER A 50 4.15 -4.57 -9.40
N SER A 51 4.03 -3.86 -10.52
CA SER A 51 3.36 -2.55 -10.57
C SER A 51 1.90 -2.63 -10.06
N GLY A 52 1.15 -3.66 -10.46
CA GLY A 52 -0.22 -3.87 -9.99
C GLY A 52 -0.31 -4.14 -8.49
N GLU A 53 0.60 -4.95 -7.94
CA GLU A 53 0.66 -5.20 -6.49
C GLU A 53 1.05 -3.96 -5.69
N LYS A 54 1.95 -3.13 -6.21
CA LYS A 54 2.32 -1.84 -5.59
C LYS A 54 1.14 -0.88 -5.54
N ILE A 55 0.39 -0.76 -6.64
CA ILE A 55 -0.82 0.07 -6.71
C ILE A 55 -1.88 -0.44 -5.72
N PHE A 56 -2.16 -1.74 -5.72
CA PHE A 56 -3.12 -2.35 -4.79
C PHE A 56 -2.71 -2.14 -3.33
N THR A 57 -1.44 -2.36 -3.01
CA THR A 57 -0.88 -2.14 -1.66
C THR A 57 -1.03 -0.70 -1.23
N GLY A 58 -0.72 0.26 -2.11
CA GLY A 58 -0.91 1.68 -1.84
C GLY A 58 -2.37 2.03 -1.59
N LEU A 59 -3.29 1.49 -2.39
CA LEU A 59 -4.73 1.69 -2.22
C LEU A 59 -5.22 1.15 -0.88
N ASP A 60 -4.85 -0.08 -0.49
CA ASP A 60 -5.24 -0.67 0.80
C ASP A 60 -4.76 0.20 1.97
N ILE A 61 -3.52 0.68 1.92
CA ILE A 61 -2.97 1.57 2.95
C ILE A 61 -3.76 2.87 3.02
N VAL A 62 -4.00 3.51 1.88
CA VAL A 62 -4.72 4.79 1.82
C VAL A 62 -6.15 4.65 2.32
N ASN A 63 -6.85 3.56 1.97
CA ASN A 63 -8.19 3.26 2.49
C ASN A 63 -8.22 3.18 4.02
N ILE A 64 -7.30 2.44 4.62
CA ILE A 64 -7.26 2.26 6.07
C ILE A 64 -6.93 3.58 6.77
N LEU A 65 -5.99 4.37 6.24
CA LEU A 65 -5.65 5.68 6.80
C LEU A 65 -6.80 6.69 6.64
N SER A 66 -7.44 6.71 5.47
CA SER A 66 -8.63 7.51 5.18
C SER A 66 -9.76 7.24 6.19
N MET A 67 -10.07 5.96 6.43
CA MET A 67 -11.06 5.57 7.45
C MET A 67 -10.63 5.94 8.86
N HIS A 68 -9.37 5.73 9.22
CA HIS A 68 -8.86 6.00 10.56
C HIS A 68 -8.92 7.49 10.91
N TYR A 69 -8.55 8.36 9.97
CA TYR A 69 -8.50 9.80 10.18
C TYR A 69 -9.77 10.54 9.74
N GLY A 70 -10.73 9.84 9.12
CA GLY A 70 -12.02 10.41 8.73
C GLY A 70 -11.94 11.41 7.57
N PHE A 71 -10.99 11.23 6.64
CA PHE A 71 -10.90 12.05 5.43
C PHE A 71 -11.09 11.21 4.18
N SER A 72 -11.61 11.82 3.11
CA SER A 72 -11.67 11.25 1.77
C SER A 72 -10.90 12.15 0.82
N LEU A 73 -10.00 11.57 0.02
CA LEU A 73 -9.15 12.30 -0.92
C LEU A 73 -9.30 11.71 -2.33
N PRO A 74 -9.20 12.52 -3.39
CA PRO A 74 -9.11 11.98 -4.75
C PRO A 74 -7.79 11.19 -4.91
N LEU A 75 -7.87 10.00 -5.48
CA LEU A 75 -6.73 9.10 -5.69
C LEU A 75 -6.31 9.11 -7.14
N PHE A 76 -5.14 9.67 -7.42
CA PHE A 76 -4.50 9.58 -8.73
C PHE A 76 -3.69 8.29 -8.80
N ILE A 77 -4.05 7.42 -9.74
CA ILE A 77 -3.40 6.12 -9.92
C ILE A 77 -2.70 6.14 -11.27
N ASP A 78 -1.38 6.28 -11.23
CA ASP A 78 -0.54 6.18 -12.43
C ASP A 78 -0.29 4.72 -12.81
N HIS A 79 -0.12 4.47 -14.11
CA HIS A 79 -0.02 3.12 -14.70
C HIS A 79 -1.22 2.23 -14.37
N ILE A 80 -2.44 2.78 -14.43
CA ILE A 80 -3.69 2.07 -14.07
C ILE A 80 -3.87 0.77 -14.87
N GLU A 81 -3.34 0.68 -16.09
CA GLU A 81 -3.36 -0.52 -16.92
C GLU A 81 -2.58 -1.71 -16.34
N SER A 82 -1.71 -1.47 -15.35
CA SER A 82 -0.98 -2.51 -14.63
C SER A 82 -1.79 -3.15 -13.50
N VAL A 83 -2.96 -2.60 -13.17
CA VAL A 83 -3.79 -3.09 -12.07
C VAL A 83 -4.51 -4.38 -12.48
N THR A 84 -4.24 -5.45 -11.75
CA THR A 84 -4.87 -6.78 -11.93
C THR A 84 -5.72 -7.21 -10.74
N LEU A 85 -5.65 -6.48 -9.62
CA LEU A 85 -6.39 -6.73 -8.39
C LEU A 85 -7.56 -5.74 -8.25
N PRO A 86 -8.66 -6.09 -7.55
CA PRO A 86 -9.79 -5.19 -7.37
C PRO A 86 -9.41 -3.86 -6.70
N LEU A 87 -9.85 -2.74 -7.30
CA LEU A 87 -9.73 -1.40 -6.71
C LEU A 87 -10.97 -1.10 -5.87
N GLU A 88 -10.96 -1.55 -4.62
CA GLU A 88 -12.06 -1.30 -3.68
C GLU A 88 -11.79 -0.01 -2.90
N THR A 89 -12.51 1.07 -3.19
CA THR A 89 -12.46 2.30 -2.40
C THR A 89 -13.75 3.11 -2.54
N HIS A 90 -14.08 3.88 -1.51
CA HIS A 90 -15.17 4.86 -1.54
C HIS A 90 -14.70 6.25 -1.99
N MET A 91 -13.38 6.42 -2.18
CA MET A 91 -12.77 7.64 -2.67
C MET A 91 -12.90 7.73 -4.19
N GLN A 92 -12.95 8.95 -4.74
CA GLN A 92 -12.87 9.15 -6.19
C GLN A 92 -11.49 8.69 -6.68
N THR A 93 -11.47 7.80 -7.68
CA THR A 93 -10.24 7.39 -8.35
C THR A 93 -10.11 8.08 -9.71
N ILE A 94 -8.89 8.48 -10.05
CA ILE A 94 -8.52 9.08 -11.33
C ILE A 94 -7.35 8.25 -11.86
N GLY A 95 -7.64 7.37 -12.82
CA GLY A 95 -6.63 6.54 -13.47
C GLY A 95 -5.86 7.32 -14.55
N LEU A 96 -4.54 7.21 -14.53
CA LEU A 96 -3.67 7.70 -15.59
C LEU A 96 -3.10 6.49 -16.33
N LYS A 97 -3.24 6.51 -17.66
CA LYS A 97 -2.79 5.45 -18.55
C LYS A 97 -1.92 6.05 -19.65
N ALA A 98 -0.74 5.48 -19.88
CA ALA A 98 0.07 5.84 -21.02
C ALA A 98 -0.50 5.21 -22.30
N VAL A 99 -0.69 6.03 -23.34
CA VAL A 99 -1.12 5.61 -24.67
C VAL A 99 -0.21 6.29 -25.69
N ASP A 100 0.24 5.54 -26.69
CA ASP A 100 1.18 6.03 -27.70
C ASP A 100 0.52 7.04 -28.65
N ASP A 101 1.23 8.11 -28.99
CA ASP A 101 0.84 9.14 -29.96
C ASP A 101 -0.57 9.76 -29.80
N GLU A 102 -1.16 9.68 -28.61
CA GLU A 102 -2.46 10.29 -28.32
C GLU A 102 -2.34 11.64 -27.60
N LYS A 103 -3.27 12.55 -27.91
CA LYS A 103 -3.52 13.75 -27.10
C LYS A 103 -4.24 13.33 -25.82
N LEU A 104 -4.03 14.04 -24.71
CA LEU A 104 -4.74 13.79 -23.45
C LEU A 104 -6.26 13.75 -23.68
N THR A 105 -6.87 12.61 -23.39
CA THR A 105 -8.32 12.38 -23.38
C THR A 105 -8.79 12.15 -21.95
N VAL A 106 -10.04 12.55 -21.65
CA VAL A 106 -10.67 12.32 -20.34
C VAL A 106 -11.95 11.54 -20.57
N THR A 107 -12.02 10.36 -19.96
CA THR A 107 -13.20 9.49 -19.96
C THR A 107 -13.79 9.41 -18.56
N LEU A 108 -15.12 9.31 -18.47
CA LEU A 108 -15.83 9.07 -17.22
C LEU A 108 -16.37 7.63 -17.26
N GLU A 109 -15.99 6.84 -16.27
CA GLU A 109 -16.56 5.50 -16.05
C GLU A 109 -17.71 5.64 -15.04
N ASN A 110 -18.87 5.03 -15.36
CA ASN A 110 -20.08 5.07 -14.54
C ASN A 110 -20.10 3.97 -13.48
#